data_AF-A0A2G6ZRQ6-F1
#
_entry.id   AF-A0A2G6ZRQ6-F1
#
_cell.length_a   1.000
_cell.length_b   1.000
_cell.length_c   1.000
_cell.angle_alpha   90.00
_cell.angle_beta   90.00
_cell.angle_gamma   90.00
#
_symmetry.space_group_name_H-M   'P 1'
#
loop_
_entity.id
_entity.type
_entity.pdbx_description
1 polymer ?
#
loop_
_entity_poly.entity_id
_entity_poly.type
_entity_poly.pdbx_seq_one_letter_code
_entity_poly.pdbx_strand_id
1 'polypeptide(L)'
;MVEATAAHVICTDSQTLIKKPSALRSSGRDTEGLSFAMKPIPTPKYSGAITQQLRKNRAARATAENAPAQLALPYLSGYAPSLQSKVREWLVAGKAAEWLLNKYPQAHVVRTDKALYDYVDDIRLEYLRNSGQLHKVAYDSKIHVMRNALGLHTRRSIAHGSKTNARHEIHIAAMFKQAPDAFLRMICVHELAHIRIMDHDKAFYQLCMHMESEYHQLEFDVRFYLSYLDCGGEPLWG
;
A
#
# COMPACT_ATOMS: atom_id res chain seq x y z
N MET A 1 -0.19 -21.51 -2.40
CA MET A 1 -0.03 -20.36 -3.32
C MET A 1 -1.33 -19.56 -3.28
N VAL A 2 -1.23 -18.23 -3.20
CA VAL A 2 -2.28 -17.34 -2.68
C VAL A 2 -2.27 -16.07 -3.52
N GLU A 3 -3.42 -15.68 -4.11
CA GLU A 3 -3.50 -14.48 -4.95
C GLU A 3 -3.95 -13.25 -4.14
N ALA A 4 -3.01 -12.35 -3.85
CA ALA A 4 -3.29 -11.08 -3.19
C ALA A 4 -3.84 -10.04 -4.19
N THR A 5 -5.16 -9.94 -4.35
CA THR A 5 -5.78 -8.89 -5.17
C THR A 5 -5.93 -7.59 -4.36
N ALA A 6 -4.82 -6.88 -4.13
CA ALA A 6 -4.77 -5.75 -3.19
C ALA A 6 -4.33 -4.40 -3.81
N ALA A 7 -3.39 -4.42 -4.76
CA ALA A 7 -3.06 -3.40 -5.78
C ALA A 7 -3.57 -1.94 -5.57
N HIS A 8 -4.86 -1.70 -5.86
CA HIS A 8 -5.51 -0.39 -6.11
C HIS A 8 -5.54 0.62 -4.93
N VAL A 9 -4.86 0.31 -3.82
CA VAL A 9 -4.71 1.18 -2.64
C VAL A 9 -3.26 1.67 -2.47
N ILE A 10 -2.28 1.02 -3.12
CA ILE A 10 -0.85 1.31 -2.96
C ILE A 10 -0.37 2.28 -4.03
N CYS A 11 -0.72 2.05 -5.29
CA CYS A 11 -0.37 2.94 -6.40
C CYS A 11 -1.59 3.17 -7.29
N THR A 12 -1.83 4.41 -7.70
CA THR A 12 -2.71 4.72 -8.83
C THR A 12 -1.92 4.54 -10.11
N ASP A 13 -2.17 3.46 -10.86
CA ASP A 13 -1.63 3.33 -12.21
C ASP A 13 -1.97 4.59 -13.03
N SER A 14 -0.92 5.13 -13.67
CA SER A 14 -0.95 6.40 -14.40
C SER A 14 -1.82 6.36 -15.65
N GLN A 15 -2.36 5.20 -16.06
CA GLN A 15 -3.25 5.05 -17.21
C GLN A 15 -4.74 4.85 -16.87
N THR A 16 -5.12 4.78 -15.58
CA THR A 16 -6.50 4.44 -15.13
C THR A 16 -7.63 5.44 -15.47
N LEU A 17 -7.36 6.45 -16.31
CA LEU A 17 -8.34 7.42 -16.80
C LEU A 17 -9.40 6.83 -17.77
N ILE A 18 -9.24 5.60 -18.27
CA ILE A 18 -10.11 5.05 -19.34
C ILE A 18 -10.68 3.65 -19.01
N LYS A 19 -12.02 3.56 -18.96
CA LYS A 19 -12.91 2.35 -19.04
C LYS A 19 -13.12 1.41 -17.81
N LYS A 20 -13.94 0.37 -18.03
CA LYS A 20 -14.83 -0.47 -17.15
C LYS A 20 -15.36 -1.68 -18.00
N PRO A 21 -16.07 -2.72 -17.47
CA PRO A 21 -15.95 -3.49 -16.20
C PRO A 21 -16.21 -5.05 -16.37
N SER A 22 -16.54 -5.78 -15.28
CA SER A 22 -17.10 -7.19 -15.16
C SER A 22 -16.10 -8.37 -15.10
N ALA A 23 -16.35 -9.62 -14.59
CA ALA A 23 -17.27 -10.28 -13.60
C ALA A 23 -17.01 -11.83 -13.63
N LEU A 24 -17.31 -12.78 -12.70
CA LEU A 24 -17.72 -12.88 -11.26
C LEU A 24 -17.53 -14.36 -10.75
N ARG A 25 -17.62 -14.63 -9.41
CA ARG A 25 -17.85 -15.95 -8.69
C ARG A 25 -16.70 -17.00 -8.64
N SER A 26 -16.59 -17.93 -7.66
CA SER A 26 -16.97 -17.99 -6.21
C SER A 26 -16.50 -19.27 -5.45
N SER A 27 -16.40 -19.21 -4.11
CA SER A 27 -16.53 -20.30 -3.08
C SER A 27 -15.33 -21.19 -2.63
N GLY A 28 -15.35 -21.62 -1.35
CA GLY A 28 -14.64 -22.83 -0.82
C GLY A 28 -13.86 -22.70 0.52
N ARG A 29 -14.49 -23.11 1.63
CA ARG A 29 -14.05 -23.35 3.05
C ARG A 29 -12.77 -24.19 3.26
N ASP A 30 -12.14 -24.36 4.45
CA ASP A 30 -12.01 -23.67 5.77
C ASP A 30 -10.93 -24.43 6.60
N THR A 31 -10.02 -23.77 7.35
CA THR A 31 -9.32 -24.30 8.57
C THR A 31 -8.41 -23.23 9.22
N GLU A 32 -7.86 -23.51 10.41
CA GLU A 32 -7.25 -22.51 11.31
C GLU A 32 -5.75 -22.19 11.08
N GLY A 33 -5.34 -21.01 11.55
CA GLY A 33 -3.99 -20.44 11.41
C GLY A 33 -4.01 -19.10 10.66
N LEU A 34 -3.18 -18.13 11.07
CA LEU A 34 -3.02 -16.84 10.37
C LEU A 34 -2.06 -16.97 9.16
N SER A 35 -2.35 -17.90 8.25
CA SER A 35 -1.46 -18.25 7.12
C SER A 35 -2.18 -19.03 5.99
N PHE A 36 -3.15 -18.43 5.29
CA PHE A 36 -3.97 -19.18 4.31
C PHE A 36 -4.42 -18.47 3.02
N ALA A 37 -4.41 -19.23 1.91
CA ALA A 37 -5.60 -19.50 1.09
C ALA A 37 -6.44 -18.31 0.56
N MET A 38 -6.20 -17.80 -0.66
CA MET A 38 -7.01 -16.72 -1.26
C MET A 38 -7.36 -16.97 -2.74
N LYS A 39 -8.59 -16.57 -3.12
CA LYS A 39 -9.18 -16.57 -4.47
C LYS A 39 -9.74 -15.16 -4.78
N PRO A 40 -9.79 -14.71 -6.05
CA PRO A 40 -10.06 -13.31 -6.40
C PRO A 40 -11.51 -12.83 -6.20
N ILE A 41 -11.67 -11.53 -5.91
CA ILE A 41 -12.95 -10.80 -5.75
C ILE A 41 -12.82 -9.40 -6.45
N PRO A 42 -13.87 -8.81 -7.06
CA PRO A 42 -13.75 -7.58 -7.84
C PRO A 42 -13.56 -6.29 -7.02
N THR A 43 -12.90 -5.29 -7.61
CA THR A 43 -12.54 -4.00 -6.97
C THR A 43 -13.61 -2.90 -7.08
N PRO A 44 -13.89 -2.13 -6.00
CA PRO A 44 -14.59 -0.84 -6.08
C PRO A 44 -13.63 0.30 -6.48
N LYS A 45 -14.13 1.33 -7.18
CA LYS A 45 -13.40 2.58 -7.44
C LYS A 45 -13.76 3.64 -6.38
N TYR A 46 -12.77 4.39 -5.89
CA TYR A 46 -12.92 5.42 -4.86
C TYR A 46 -12.64 6.82 -5.42
N SER A 47 -13.15 7.87 -4.76
CA SER A 47 -12.97 9.27 -5.17
C SER A 47 -12.65 10.15 -3.96
N GLY A 48 -11.66 11.04 -4.11
CA GLY A 48 -10.98 11.75 -3.00
C GLY A 48 -11.78 12.79 -2.22
N ALA A 49 -13.09 12.92 -2.42
CA ALA A 49 -13.93 13.87 -1.68
C ALA A 49 -14.10 13.54 -0.18
N ILE A 50 -13.66 12.35 0.22
CA ILE A 50 -14.09 11.70 1.47
C ILE A 50 -13.44 12.30 2.72
N THR A 51 -12.20 12.79 2.70
CA THR A 51 -11.53 13.30 3.94
C THR A 51 -12.19 14.54 4.53
N GLN A 52 -12.73 15.44 3.70
CA GLN A 52 -13.52 16.58 4.16
C GLN A 52 -14.96 16.15 4.56
N GLN A 53 -15.53 15.19 3.83
CA GLN A 53 -16.82 14.60 4.15
C GLN A 53 -16.80 13.85 5.50
N LEU A 54 -15.71 13.13 5.81
CA LEU A 54 -15.51 12.41 7.08
C LEU A 54 -15.45 13.37 8.28
N ARG A 55 -14.83 14.55 8.14
CA ARG A 55 -14.85 15.57 9.20
C ARG A 55 -16.27 16.09 9.47
N LYS A 56 -17.09 16.30 8.42
CA LYS A 56 -18.53 16.61 8.57
C LYS A 56 -19.31 15.44 9.17
N ASN A 57 -19.07 14.21 8.71
CA ASN A 57 -19.74 13.01 9.21
C ASN A 57 -19.37 12.72 10.68
N ARG A 58 -18.16 13.05 11.14
CA ARG A 58 -17.76 12.95 12.55
C ARG A 58 -18.58 13.88 13.45
N ALA A 59 -18.91 15.07 12.99
CA ALA A 59 -19.83 15.97 13.70
C ALA A 59 -21.27 15.44 13.69
N ALA A 60 -21.79 14.98 12.55
CA ALA A 60 -23.15 14.45 12.43
C ALA A 60 -23.36 13.10 13.14
N ARG A 61 -22.29 12.29 13.31
CA ARG A 61 -22.32 11.00 14.00
C ARG A 61 -22.26 11.15 15.53
N ALA A 62 -21.85 12.31 16.05
CA ALA A 62 -21.93 12.63 17.47
C ALA A 62 -23.37 12.96 17.94
N THR A 63 -24.33 13.11 17.02
CA THR A 63 -25.71 13.55 17.29
C THR A 63 -26.78 12.54 16.87
N ALA A 64 -26.44 11.26 16.67
CA ALA A 64 -27.37 10.26 16.14
C ALA A 64 -27.27 8.90 16.85
N GLU A 65 -28.17 8.66 17.81
CA GLU A 65 -28.34 7.37 18.47
C GLU A 65 -29.15 6.40 17.60
N ASN A 66 -28.49 5.62 16.73
CA ASN A 66 -29.04 4.31 16.32
C ASN A 66 -27.99 3.39 15.67
N ALA A 67 -27.82 2.21 16.26
CA ALA A 67 -26.94 1.10 15.85
C ALA A 67 -25.44 1.42 15.61
N PRO A 68 -24.51 0.53 15.99
CA PRO A 68 -23.08 0.73 15.72
C PRO A 68 -22.78 0.51 14.23
N ALA A 69 -22.88 1.57 13.42
CA ALA A 69 -22.50 1.54 12.01
C ALA A 69 -21.06 1.03 11.86
N GLN A 70 -20.93 -0.16 11.25
CA GLN A 70 -19.74 -1.00 11.33
C GLN A 70 -18.48 -0.25 10.85
N LEU A 71 -17.38 -0.42 11.59
CA LEU A 71 -16.12 0.28 11.34
C LEU A 71 -15.63 0.03 9.90
N ALA A 72 -15.50 1.11 9.12
CA ALA A 72 -15.06 1.05 7.73
C ALA A 72 -13.57 0.74 7.67
N LEU A 73 -13.16 -0.13 6.74
CA LEU A 73 -11.76 -0.53 6.55
C LEU A 73 -11.38 -0.38 5.07
N PRO A 74 -11.25 0.86 4.55
CA PRO A 74 -11.01 1.09 3.12
C PRO A 74 -9.73 0.39 2.63
N TYR A 75 -8.66 0.46 3.42
CA TYR A 75 -7.36 -0.16 3.11
C TYR A 75 -7.36 -1.69 3.04
N LEU A 76 -8.36 -2.35 3.66
CA LEU A 76 -8.51 -3.79 3.74
C LEU A 76 -9.76 -4.31 2.99
N SER A 77 -10.40 -3.46 2.19
CA SER A 77 -11.63 -3.77 1.46
C SER A 77 -11.55 -4.98 0.51
N GLY A 78 -10.35 -5.29 -0.02
CA GLY A 78 -10.08 -6.48 -0.85
C GLY A 78 -9.80 -7.78 -0.07
N TYR A 79 -9.67 -7.75 1.25
CA TYR A 79 -9.40 -8.92 2.08
C TYR A 79 -10.69 -9.62 2.51
N ALA A 80 -10.58 -10.90 2.88
CA ALA A 80 -11.72 -11.73 3.30
C ALA A 80 -12.55 -11.08 4.43
N PRO A 81 -13.90 -11.13 4.39
CA PRO A 81 -14.76 -10.49 5.39
C PRO A 81 -14.48 -10.93 6.85
N SER A 82 -14.06 -12.18 7.05
CA SER A 82 -13.65 -12.71 8.37
C SER A 82 -12.40 -12.00 8.91
N LEU A 83 -11.38 -11.79 8.08
CA LEU A 83 -10.18 -11.03 8.46
C LEU A 83 -10.51 -9.56 8.71
N GLN A 84 -11.39 -8.97 7.89
CA GLN A 84 -11.89 -7.61 8.15
C GLN A 84 -12.58 -7.51 9.52
N SER A 85 -13.46 -8.44 9.88
CA SER A 85 -14.12 -8.43 11.20
C SER A 85 -13.13 -8.56 12.36
N LYS A 86 -12.17 -9.50 12.28
CA LYS A 86 -11.10 -9.64 13.28
C LYS A 86 -10.27 -8.36 13.42
N VAL A 87 -9.99 -7.65 12.33
CA VAL A 87 -9.32 -6.34 12.37
C VAL A 87 -10.21 -5.27 13.05
N ARG A 88 -11.52 -5.24 12.79
CA ARG A 88 -12.44 -4.32 13.50
C ARG A 88 -12.45 -4.57 15.00
N GLU A 89 -12.52 -5.84 15.41
CA GLU A 89 -12.46 -6.26 16.82
C GLU A 89 -11.15 -5.78 17.49
N TRP A 90 -10.01 -5.95 16.81
CA TRP A 90 -8.70 -5.54 17.33
C TRP A 90 -8.52 -4.03 17.41
N LEU A 91 -9.08 -3.27 16.46
CA LEU A 91 -9.09 -1.81 16.48
C LEU A 91 -9.98 -1.28 17.60
N VAL A 92 -11.20 -1.80 17.74
CA VAL A 92 -12.15 -1.41 18.81
C VAL A 92 -11.63 -1.80 20.19
N ALA A 93 -10.92 -2.93 20.32
CA ALA A 93 -10.29 -3.36 21.57
C ALA A 93 -8.94 -2.68 21.87
N GLY A 94 -8.50 -1.70 21.07
CA GLY A 94 -7.25 -0.95 21.28
C GLY A 94 -5.94 -1.72 21.01
N LYS A 95 -6.01 -3.00 20.63
CA LYS A 95 -4.85 -3.92 20.54
C LYS A 95 -3.91 -3.66 19.37
N ALA A 96 -4.34 -2.85 18.40
CA ALA A 96 -3.57 -2.58 17.18
C ALA A 96 -2.22 -1.90 17.45
N ALA A 97 -2.18 -0.91 18.35
CA ALA A 97 -0.97 -0.15 18.68
C ALA A 97 0.10 -1.04 19.34
N GLU A 98 -0.30 -1.77 20.38
CA GLU A 98 0.58 -2.70 21.12
C GLU A 98 1.16 -3.77 20.20
N TRP A 99 0.33 -4.40 19.36
CA TRP A 99 0.80 -5.44 18.44
C TRP A 99 1.75 -4.90 17.37
N LEU A 100 1.47 -3.73 16.79
CA LEU A 100 2.33 -3.09 15.80
C LEU A 100 3.68 -2.69 16.40
N LEU A 101 3.71 -2.16 17.64
CA LEU A 101 4.94 -1.82 18.34
C LEU A 101 5.74 -3.06 18.76
N ASN A 102 5.07 -4.11 19.26
CA ASN A 102 5.74 -5.37 19.62
C ASN A 102 6.36 -6.07 18.40
N LYS A 103 5.73 -5.96 17.22
CA LYS A 103 6.27 -6.53 15.97
C LYS A 103 7.32 -5.62 15.32
N TYR A 104 7.17 -4.30 15.45
CA TYR A 104 8.04 -3.29 14.84
C TYR A 104 8.40 -2.20 15.88
N PRO A 105 9.41 -2.44 16.74
CA PRO A 105 9.68 -1.58 17.90
C PRO A 105 10.33 -0.23 17.56
N GLN A 106 10.85 -0.06 16.33
CA GLN A 106 11.56 1.15 15.94
C GLN A 106 11.39 1.51 14.46
N ALA A 107 11.48 2.80 14.17
CA ALA A 107 11.51 3.35 12.82
C ALA A 107 12.91 3.34 12.21
N HIS A 108 13.01 3.38 10.88
CA HIS A 108 14.29 3.43 10.18
C HIS A 108 14.98 4.81 10.24
N VAL A 109 16.26 4.86 9.86
CA VAL A 109 17.07 6.10 9.79
C VAL A 109 16.97 6.85 8.44
N VAL A 110 16.28 6.30 7.44
CA VAL A 110 16.10 6.90 6.11
C VAL A 110 15.13 8.09 6.19
N ARG A 111 15.63 9.32 6.39
CA ARG A 111 14.78 10.53 6.58
C ARG A 111 14.85 11.57 5.45
N THR A 112 15.86 11.47 4.59
CA THR A 112 16.13 12.43 3.49
C THR A 112 15.95 11.77 2.12
N ASP A 113 15.67 12.58 1.09
CA ASP A 113 15.48 12.08 -0.27
C ASP A 113 16.77 11.46 -0.83
N LYS A 114 17.97 11.92 -0.41
CA LYS A 114 19.23 11.25 -0.73
C LYS A 114 19.32 9.86 -0.07
N ALA A 115 19.07 9.75 1.23
CA ALA A 115 19.13 8.46 1.91
C ALA A 115 18.11 7.47 1.31
N LEU A 116 16.94 7.96 0.89
CA LEU A 116 15.94 7.15 0.18
C LEU A 116 16.40 6.75 -1.23
N TYR A 117 17.05 7.65 -1.97
CA TYR A 117 17.65 7.31 -3.26
C TYR A 117 18.67 6.19 -3.10
N ASP A 118 19.62 6.34 -2.17
CA ASP A 118 20.68 5.36 -1.94
C ASP A 118 20.07 3.99 -1.58
N TYR A 119 19.15 3.96 -0.60
CA TYR A 119 18.42 2.76 -0.16
C TYR A 119 17.66 2.04 -1.29
N VAL A 120 17.00 2.78 -2.18
CA VAL A 120 16.22 2.20 -3.29
C VAL A 120 17.12 1.76 -4.45
N ASP A 121 18.26 2.44 -4.67
CA ASP A 121 19.22 2.03 -5.71
C ASP A 121 20.01 0.78 -5.29
N ASP A 122 20.31 0.60 -3.99
CA ASP A 122 20.92 -0.63 -3.45
C ASP A 122 20.03 -1.87 -3.73
N ILE A 123 18.73 -1.80 -3.41
CA ILE A 123 17.76 -2.88 -3.71
C ILE A 123 17.68 -3.12 -5.23
N ARG A 124 17.73 -2.06 -6.05
CA ARG A 124 17.76 -2.19 -7.52
C ARG A 124 19.06 -2.85 -8.01
N LEU A 125 20.21 -2.57 -7.41
CA LEU A 125 21.50 -3.18 -7.74
C LEU A 125 21.59 -4.64 -7.28
N GLU A 126 20.89 -5.00 -6.20
CA GLU A 126 20.77 -6.40 -5.76
C GLU A 126 20.00 -7.24 -6.79
N TYR A 127 18.71 -6.94 -6.99
CA TYR A 127 17.77 -7.80 -7.74
C TYR A 127 17.54 -7.39 -9.21
N LEU A 128 17.69 -6.10 -9.55
CA LEU A 128 17.21 -5.55 -10.82
C LEU A 128 18.30 -5.17 -11.83
N ARG A 129 19.57 -5.02 -11.41
CA ARG A 129 20.83 -4.83 -12.20
C ARG A 129 20.69 -4.20 -13.60
N ASN A 130 20.20 -4.96 -14.57
CA ASN A 130 19.99 -4.55 -15.96
C ASN A 130 18.77 -3.61 -16.19
N SER A 131 18.15 -3.07 -15.14
CA SER A 131 16.94 -2.24 -15.21
C SER A 131 17.14 -0.77 -15.60
N GLY A 132 18.39 -0.36 -15.87
CA GLY A 132 18.76 1.06 -15.97
C GLY A 132 18.79 1.77 -14.61
N GLN A 133 19.17 3.05 -14.65
CA GLN A 133 19.34 3.91 -13.47
C GLN A 133 18.00 4.52 -12.99
N LEU A 134 17.90 4.76 -11.69
CA LEU A 134 16.89 5.67 -11.14
C LEU A 134 17.27 7.10 -11.51
N HIS A 135 16.29 7.93 -11.86
CA HIS A 135 16.51 9.33 -12.24
C HIS A 135 15.98 10.31 -11.19
N LYS A 136 15.14 9.82 -10.28
CA LYS A 136 14.72 10.49 -9.04
C LYS A 136 14.15 9.44 -8.09
N VAL A 137 14.47 9.56 -6.81
CA VAL A 137 13.71 8.96 -5.72
C VAL A 137 13.51 10.06 -4.69
N ALA A 138 12.29 10.21 -4.15
CA ALA A 138 11.99 11.26 -3.18
C ALA A 138 10.77 10.90 -2.30
N TYR A 139 10.71 11.48 -1.10
CA TYR A 139 9.49 11.47 -0.32
C TYR A 139 8.51 12.55 -0.80
N ASP A 140 7.21 12.22 -0.81
CA ASP A 140 6.16 13.10 -1.31
C ASP A 140 4.99 13.18 -0.30
N SER A 141 4.76 14.38 0.24
CA SER A 141 3.70 14.64 1.21
C SER A 141 2.30 14.77 0.57
N LYS A 142 2.19 14.69 -0.75
CA LYS A 142 0.97 14.95 -1.51
C LYS A 142 0.39 13.70 -2.18
N ILE A 143 1.19 12.70 -2.58
CA ILE A 143 0.65 11.52 -3.30
C ILE A 143 -0.44 10.77 -2.52
N HIS A 144 -0.28 10.58 -1.21
CA HIS A 144 -1.28 9.88 -0.40
C HIS A 144 -2.59 10.68 -0.33
N VAL A 145 -2.52 11.98 -0.05
CA VAL A 145 -3.70 12.85 0.09
C VAL A 145 -4.39 13.13 -1.25
N MET A 146 -3.64 13.29 -2.34
CA MET A 146 -4.17 13.68 -3.65
C MET A 146 -4.53 12.50 -4.56
N ARG A 147 -3.91 11.33 -4.37
CA ARG A 147 -4.09 10.16 -5.24
C ARG A 147 -4.54 8.91 -4.52
N ASN A 148 -4.63 8.90 -3.18
CA ASN A 148 -4.87 7.67 -2.40
C ASN A 148 -3.80 6.60 -2.72
N ALA A 149 -2.54 7.02 -2.82
CA ALA A 149 -1.40 6.19 -3.19
C ALA A 149 -0.25 6.32 -2.15
N LEU A 150 0.32 5.19 -1.76
CA LEU A 150 1.44 5.04 -0.83
C LEU A 150 2.79 5.18 -1.54
N GLY A 151 2.84 4.83 -2.82
CA GLY A 151 3.97 5.03 -3.71
C GLY A 151 3.51 5.44 -5.11
N LEU A 152 4.46 5.86 -5.94
CA LEU A 152 4.23 6.22 -7.33
C LEU A 152 5.54 6.12 -8.14
N HIS A 153 5.67 5.06 -8.91
CA HIS A 153 6.57 4.98 -10.06
C HIS A 153 6.00 5.76 -11.25
N THR A 154 6.83 6.55 -11.91
CA THR A 154 6.53 7.11 -13.23
C THR A 154 7.66 6.80 -14.20
N ARG A 155 7.28 6.34 -15.39
CA ARG A 155 8.17 6.08 -16.52
C ARG A 155 7.89 7.10 -17.62
N ARG A 156 8.86 7.97 -17.91
CA ARG A 156 8.76 8.96 -19.00
C ARG A 156 9.77 8.66 -20.09
N SER A 157 9.29 8.43 -21.32
CA SER A 157 10.13 8.29 -22.50
C SER A 157 10.66 9.67 -22.91
N ILE A 158 11.98 9.85 -22.91
CA ILE A 158 12.64 11.07 -23.38
C ILE A 158 13.41 10.75 -24.66
N ALA A 159 13.08 11.43 -25.75
CA ALA A 159 13.85 11.40 -26.98
C ALA A 159 15.16 12.19 -26.80
N HIS A 160 16.28 11.58 -27.14
CA HIS A 160 17.61 12.19 -27.09
C HIS A 160 18.37 11.82 -28.36
N GLY A 161 18.31 12.70 -29.36
CA GLY A 161 18.69 12.38 -30.73
C GLY A 161 17.81 11.26 -31.29
N SER A 162 18.44 10.26 -31.93
CA SER A 162 17.76 9.09 -32.50
C SER A 162 17.45 7.97 -31.49
N LYS A 163 17.67 8.19 -30.18
CA LYS A 163 17.45 7.18 -29.13
C LYS A 163 16.42 7.66 -28.12
N THR A 164 15.57 6.75 -27.65
CA THR A 164 14.58 7.02 -26.59
C THR A 164 15.05 6.39 -25.29
N ASN A 165 15.34 7.22 -24.28
CA ASN A 165 15.72 6.76 -22.95
C ASN A 165 14.51 6.78 -22.00
N ALA A 166 14.35 5.73 -21.19
CA ALA A 166 13.31 5.69 -20.16
C ALA A 166 13.82 6.38 -18.88
N ARG A 167 13.17 7.48 -18.50
CA ARG A 167 13.38 8.17 -17.23
C ARG A 167 12.48 7.55 -16.18
N HIS A 168 13.08 7.01 -15.11
CA HIS A 168 12.40 6.35 -14.00
C HIS A 168 12.43 7.24 -12.75
N GLU A 169 11.26 7.64 -12.26
CA GLU A 169 11.12 8.44 -11.04
C GLU A 169 10.19 7.74 -10.06
N ILE A 170 10.65 7.54 -8.82
CA ILE A 170 9.89 6.91 -7.73
C ILE A 170 9.58 7.97 -6.67
N HIS A 171 8.32 8.08 -6.27
CA HIS A 171 7.88 8.92 -5.16
C HIS A 171 7.26 8.02 -4.07
N ILE A 172 7.69 8.18 -2.82
CA ILE A 172 7.20 7.40 -1.66
C ILE A 172 6.45 8.34 -0.71
N ALA A 173 5.30 7.94 -0.16
CA ALA A 173 4.49 8.82 0.67
C ALA A 173 5.25 9.26 1.93
N ALA A 174 5.18 10.54 2.29
CA ALA A 174 5.98 11.11 3.39
C ALA A 174 5.76 10.42 4.76
N MET A 175 4.63 9.75 4.98
CA MET A 175 4.39 8.88 6.15
C MET A 175 5.48 7.83 6.37
N PHE A 176 6.07 7.29 5.29
CA PHE A 176 7.11 6.29 5.40
C PHE A 176 8.39 6.86 6.00
N LYS A 177 8.62 8.19 6.01
CA LYS A 177 9.78 8.78 6.70
C LYS A 177 9.89 8.36 8.17
N GLN A 178 8.78 8.01 8.82
CA GLN A 178 8.76 7.64 10.23
C GLN A 178 8.43 6.15 10.43
N ALA A 179 8.31 5.36 9.36
CA ALA A 179 7.90 3.97 9.46
C ALA A 179 9.06 3.03 9.87
N PRO A 180 8.75 1.78 10.30
CA PRO A 180 9.72 0.69 10.39
C PRO A 180 10.41 0.42 9.04
N ASP A 181 11.64 -0.09 9.07
CA ASP A 181 12.39 -0.44 7.87
C ASP A 181 11.62 -1.38 6.94
N ALA A 182 11.00 -2.43 7.48
CA ALA A 182 10.21 -3.38 6.71
C ALA A 182 9.02 -2.73 5.97
N PHE A 183 8.42 -1.67 6.52
CA PHE A 183 7.34 -0.94 5.86
C PHE A 183 7.87 -0.09 4.69
N LEU A 184 9.05 0.54 4.85
CA LEU A 184 9.74 1.22 3.76
C LEU A 184 10.16 0.22 2.68
N ARG A 185 10.81 -0.89 3.05
CA ARG A 185 11.25 -1.93 2.13
C ARG A 185 10.09 -2.43 1.26
N MET A 186 8.95 -2.74 1.87
CA MET A 186 7.74 -3.20 1.16
C MET A 186 7.29 -2.21 0.06
N ILE A 187 7.17 -0.91 0.37
CA ILE A 187 6.76 0.07 -0.64
C ILE A 187 7.86 0.33 -1.68
N CYS A 188 9.13 0.27 -1.28
CA CYS A 188 10.25 0.40 -2.20
C CYS A 188 10.33 -0.76 -3.20
N VAL A 189 10.13 -2.02 -2.79
CA VAL A 189 10.11 -3.16 -3.73
C VAL A 189 8.88 -3.12 -4.65
N HIS A 190 7.74 -2.60 -4.18
CA HIS A 190 6.54 -2.39 -5.01
C HIS A 190 6.82 -1.43 -6.18
N GLU A 191 7.37 -0.25 -5.90
CA GLU A 191 7.66 0.74 -6.95
C GLU A 191 8.88 0.35 -7.82
N LEU A 192 9.79 -0.49 -7.31
CA LEU A 192 10.87 -1.08 -8.11
C LEU A 192 10.35 -2.17 -9.08
N ALA A 193 9.36 -2.98 -8.69
CA ALA A 193 8.75 -3.97 -9.57
C ALA A 193 8.08 -3.31 -10.80
N HIS A 194 7.51 -2.11 -10.64
CA HIS A 194 6.98 -1.28 -11.73
C HIS A 194 8.02 -0.82 -12.78
N ILE A 195 9.34 -0.99 -12.55
CA ILE A 195 10.34 -0.82 -13.62
C ILE A 195 10.20 -1.91 -14.69
N ARG A 196 9.77 -3.13 -14.32
CA ARG A 196 9.64 -4.29 -15.23
C ARG A 196 8.19 -4.65 -15.54
N ILE A 197 7.26 -4.52 -14.59
CA ILE A 197 5.89 -5.04 -14.68
C ILE A 197 4.89 -3.95 -14.28
N MET A 198 4.10 -3.46 -15.23
CA MET A 198 3.18 -2.33 -14.98
C MET A 198 1.92 -2.76 -14.21
N ASP A 199 1.29 -3.85 -14.63
CA ASP A 199 0.07 -4.36 -14.02
C ASP A 199 0.36 -5.14 -12.73
N HIS A 200 -0.48 -4.98 -11.70
CA HIS A 200 -0.39 -5.72 -10.44
C HIS A 200 -0.89 -7.16 -10.56
N ASP A 201 -0.27 -7.93 -11.46
CA ASP A 201 -0.61 -9.31 -11.78
C ASP A 201 0.21 -10.33 -10.95
N LYS A 202 0.06 -11.62 -11.29
CA LYS A 202 0.84 -12.69 -10.66
C LYS A 202 2.36 -12.51 -10.84
N ALA A 203 2.83 -12.03 -11.99
CA ALA A 203 4.25 -11.81 -12.22
C ALA A 203 4.79 -10.63 -11.39
N PHE A 204 4.00 -9.56 -11.24
CA PHE A 204 4.33 -8.43 -10.35
C PHE A 204 4.55 -8.89 -8.90
N TYR A 205 3.60 -9.62 -8.32
CA TYR A 205 3.74 -10.06 -6.92
C TYR A 205 4.85 -11.10 -6.73
N GLN A 206 5.14 -11.94 -7.73
CA GLN A 206 6.31 -12.83 -7.70
C GLN A 206 7.63 -12.05 -7.76
N LEU A 207 7.70 -10.96 -8.52
CA LEU A 207 8.86 -10.06 -8.53
C LEU A 207 9.02 -9.32 -7.18
N CYS A 208 7.92 -8.90 -6.55
CA CYS A 208 7.95 -8.32 -5.20
C CYS A 208 8.44 -9.35 -4.16
N MET A 209 7.88 -10.57 -4.16
CA MET A 209 8.31 -11.65 -3.25
C MET A 209 9.75 -12.12 -3.48
N HIS A 210 10.30 -11.95 -4.69
CA HIS A 210 11.71 -12.22 -4.96
C HIS A 210 12.63 -11.18 -4.32
N MET A 211 12.20 -9.92 -4.22
CA MET A 211 12.95 -8.83 -3.57
C MET A 211 12.70 -8.75 -2.06
N GLU A 212 11.54 -9.22 -1.59
CA GLU A 212 11.16 -9.24 -0.18
C GLU A 212 10.22 -10.41 0.11
N SER A 213 10.71 -11.47 0.78
CA SER A 213 9.94 -12.70 0.97
C SER A 213 8.66 -12.50 1.78
N GLU A 214 8.66 -11.57 2.74
CA GLU A 214 7.50 -11.27 3.58
C GLU A 214 6.55 -10.23 2.95
N TYR A 215 6.77 -9.83 1.68
CA TYR A 215 6.09 -8.71 1.01
C TYR A 215 4.57 -8.66 1.28
N HIS A 216 3.85 -9.79 1.15
CA HIS A 216 2.40 -9.83 1.35
C HIS A 216 1.97 -9.60 2.81
N GLN A 217 2.77 -10.03 3.79
CA GLN A 217 2.51 -9.76 5.20
C GLN A 217 2.81 -8.29 5.53
N LEU A 218 3.91 -7.75 5.01
CA LEU A 218 4.27 -6.34 5.18
C LEU A 218 3.25 -5.40 4.50
N GLU A 219 2.72 -5.79 3.35
CA GLU A 219 1.61 -5.10 2.68
C GLU A 219 0.35 -5.08 3.54
N PHE A 220 -0.02 -6.21 4.15
CA PHE A 220 -1.14 -6.27 5.09
C PHE A 220 -0.90 -5.41 6.34
N ASP A 221 0.30 -5.45 6.93
CA ASP A 221 0.62 -4.73 8.16
C ASP A 221 0.61 -3.21 7.95
N VAL A 222 1.07 -2.71 6.81
CA VAL A 222 0.94 -1.30 6.42
C VAL A 222 -0.54 -0.91 6.26
N ARG A 223 -1.38 -1.77 5.67
CA ARG A 223 -2.84 -1.51 5.54
C ARG A 223 -3.57 -1.58 6.88
N PHE A 224 -3.10 -2.39 7.81
CA PHE A 224 -3.60 -2.45 9.19
C PHE A 224 -3.21 -1.18 9.97
N TYR A 225 -1.96 -0.72 9.85
CA TYR A 225 -1.51 0.57 10.42
C TYR A 225 -2.28 1.76 9.84
N LEU A 226 -2.50 1.81 8.53
CA LEU A 226 -3.35 2.84 7.89
C LEU A 226 -4.80 2.80 8.38
N SER A 227 -5.36 1.60 8.59
CA SER A 227 -6.67 1.44 9.21
C SER A 227 -6.71 1.96 10.65
N TYR A 228 -5.64 1.75 11.42
CA TYR A 228 -5.50 2.27 12.78
C TYR A 228 -5.45 3.81 12.82
N LEU A 229 -4.66 4.45 11.93
CA LEU A 229 -4.61 5.90 11.81
C LEU A 229 -5.97 6.50 11.38
N ASP A 230 -6.67 5.87 10.43
CA ASP A 230 -8.01 6.31 9.96
C ASP A 230 -9.10 6.18 11.05
N CYS A 231 -8.90 5.27 12.01
CA CYS A 231 -9.73 5.16 13.22
C CYS A 231 -9.44 6.25 14.26
N GLY A 232 -8.45 7.12 14.03
CA GLY A 232 -8.01 8.13 15.00
C GLY A 232 -6.96 7.62 15.99
N GLY A 233 -6.20 6.58 15.62
CA GLY A 233 -4.95 6.23 16.31
C GLY A 233 -3.85 7.26 16.05
N GLU A 234 -3.02 7.52 17.05
CA GLU A 234 -1.86 8.42 16.91
C GLU A 234 -0.69 7.74 16.18
N PRO A 235 0.21 8.48 15.52
CA PRO A 235 1.41 7.89 14.91
C PRO A 235 2.22 7.07 15.92
N LEU A 236 2.44 5.79 15.62
CA LEU A 236 3.14 4.87 16.54
C LEU A 236 4.64 5.12 16.61
N TRP A 237 5.18 5.83 15.63
CA TRP A 237 6.60 6.13 15.51
C TRP A 237 6.77 7.58 15.03
N GLY A 238 7.36 8.43 15.88
CA GLY A 238 7.73 9.82 15.55
C GLY A 238 6.65 10.86 15.88
#